data_AF-A0A1A9G1I5-F1
#
_entry.id   AF-A0A1A9G1I5-F1
#
_cell.length_a   1.000
_cell.length_b   1.000
_cell.length_c   1.000
_cell.angle_alpha   90.00
_cell.angle_beta   90.00
_cell.angle_gamma   90.00
#
_symmetry.space_group_name_H-M   'P 1'
#
loop_
_entity.id
_entity.type
_entity.pdbx_description
1 polymer ?
#
loop_
_entity_poly.entity_id
_entity_poly.type
_entity_poly.pdbx_seq_one_letter_code
_entity_poly.pdbx_strand_id
1 'polypeptide(L)' 'MTNDFAPTVAEAAAWLASQPKPIPHVIPALKERFGLTGLQACQAIALARQAPTPKTVGAP' A
#
# COMPACT_ATOMS: atom_id res chain seq x y z
N MET A 1 16.10 19.69 -5.28
CA MET A 1 15.57 18.66 -4.36
C MET A 1 14.54 17.88 -5.16
N THR A 2 14.91 16.69 -5.59
CA THR A 2 14.21 15.91 -6.62
C THR A 2 12.90 15.33 -6.08
N ASN A 3 11.87 15.35 -6.93
CA ASN A 3 10.47 15.02 -6.67
C ASN A 3 10.23 13.50 -6.50
N ASP A 4 11.02 12.84 -5.64
CA ASP A 4 11.05 11.37 -5.42
C ASP A 4 9.89 10.83 -4.58
N PHE A 5 8.79 11.59 -4.44
CA PHE A 5 7.61 11.17 -3.69
C PHE A 5 6.73 10.15 -4.45
N ALA A 6 6.93 10.02 -5.77
CA ALA A 6 6.16 9.13 -6.63
C ALA A 6 6.59 7.64 -6.56
N PRO A 7 7.89 7.26 -6.61
CA PRO A 7 8.28 5.85 -6.56
C PRO A 7 7.89 5.18 -5.23
N THR A 8 7.99 5.88 -4.11
CA THR A 8 7.72 5.34 -2.77
C THR A 8 6.26 4.90 -2.57
N VAL A 9 5.29 5.58 -3.19
CA VAL A 9 3.85 5.20 -3.10
C VAL A 9 3.56 3.97 -3.95
N ALA A 10 4.13 3.90 -5.15
CA ALA A 10 3.97 2.75 -6.04
C ALA A 10 4.64 1.49 -5.49
N GLU A 11 5.86 1.62 -4.93
CA GLU A 11 6.55 0.53 -4.24
C GLU A 11 5.80 0.06 -3.00
N ALA A 12 5.29 0.99 -2.19
CA ALA A 12 4.44 0.67 -1.05
C ALA A 12 3.17 -0.11 -1.45
N ALA A 13 2.53 0.30 -2.55
CA ALA A 13 1.35 -0.38 -3.09
C ALA A 13 1.68 -1.79 -3.59
N ALA A 14 2.77 -1.94 -4.35
CA ALA A 14 3.23 -3.24 -4.86
C ALA A 14 3.64 -4.19 -3.72
N TRP A 15 4.33 -3.65 -2.71
CA TRP A 15 4.67 -4.38 -1.50
C TRP A 15 3.41 -4.86 -0.77
N LEU A 16 2.41 -3.98 -0.62
CA LEU A 16 1.15 -4.32 0.02
C LEU A 16 0.33 -5.34 -0.79
N ALA A 17 0.31 -5.23 -2.11
CA ALA A 17 -0.34 -6.20 -3.01
C ALA A 17 0.35 -7.58 -2.98
N SER A 18 1.65 -7.61 -2.68
CA SER A 18 2.40 -8.86 -2.47
C SER A 18 2.08 -9.53 -1.13
N GLN A 19 1.45 -8.82 -0.18
CA GLN A 19 1.10 -9.38 1.12
C GLN A 19 -0.17 -10.26 1.01
N PRO A 20 -0.08 -11.57 1.30
CA PRO A 20 -1.20 -12.49 1.12
C PRO A 20 -2.28 -12.39 2.22
N LYS A 21 -2.05 -11.57 3.26
CA LYS A 21 -2.95 -11.33 4.39
C LYS A 21 -3.09 -9.82 4.64
N PRO A 22 -4.30 -9.34 5.00
CA PRO A 22 -4.48 -7.96 5.41
C PRO A 22 -3.68 -7.70 6.69
N ILE A 23 -2.73 -6.76 6.62
CA ILE A 23 -1.93 -6.37 7.78
C ILE A 23 -2.80 -5.44 8.63
N PRO A 24 -3.07 -5.76 9.91
CA PRO A 24 -3.62 -4.75 10.82
C PRO A 24 -2.55 -3.65 10.94
N HIS A 25 -2.92 -2.40 10.65
CA HIS A 25 -2.03 -1.23 10.68
C HIS A 25 -1.08 -1.05 9.47
N VAL A 26 -1.59 -1.20 8.24
CA VAL A 26 -0.82 -0.86 7.02
C VAL A 26 -0.28 0.58 7.02
N ILE A 27 -1.07 1.57 7.44
CA ILE A 27 -0.66 2.98 7.41
C ILE A 27 0.66 3.21 8.17
N PRO A 28 0.78 2.90 9.48
CA PRO A 28 2.05 3.09 10.19
C PRO A 28 3.17 2.22 9.62
N ALA A 29 2.90 0.98 9.19
CA ALA A 29 3.90 0.14 8.54
C ALA A 29 4.48 0.78 7.26
N LEU A 30 3.63 1.42 6.45
CA LEU A 30 4.05 2.15 5.26
C LEU A 30 4.81 3.44 5.60
N LYS A 31 4.38 4.16 6.64
CA LYS A 31 5.09 5.35 7.14
C LYS A 31 6.49 5.00 7.64
N GLU A 32 6.63 3.93 8.42
CA GLU A 32 7.91 3.51 9.00
C GLU A 32 8.84 2.88 7.95
N ARG A 33 8.31 2.06 7.03
CA ARG A 33 9.13 1.40 6.01
C ARG A 33 9.54 2.30 4.86
N PHE A 34 8.61 3.13 4.38
CA PHE A 34 8.80 3.91 3.15
C PHE A 34 8.90 5.41 3.43
N GLY A 35 8.83 5.85 4.69
CA GLY A 35 8.86 7.27 5.04
C GLY A 35 7.64 8.05 4.55
N LEU A 36 6.53 7.36 4.22
CA LEU A 36 5.37 7.99 3.63
C LEU A 36 4.64 8.92 4.61
N THR A 37 3.97 9.93 4.06
CA THR A 37 2.97 10.71 4.77
C THR A 37 1.65 9.92 4.89
N GLY A 38 0.77 10.31 5.82
CA GLY A 38 -0.52 9.64 6.00
C GLY A 38 -1.37 9.60 4.72
N LEU A 39 -1.29 10.65 3.90
CA LEU A 39 -2.00 10.73 2.62
C LEU A 39 -1.41 9.76 1.59
N GLN A 40 -0.08 9.73 1.46
CA GLN A 40 0.61 8.77 0.59
C GLN A 40 0.36 7.31 0.98
N ALA A 41 0.30 7.02 2.29
CA ALA A 41 -0.02 5.68 2.77
C ALA A 41 -1.45 5.27 2.41
N CYS A 42 -2.44 6.18 2.54
CA CYS A 42 -3.80 5.93 2.06
C CYS A 42 -3.84 5.69 0.55
N GLN A 43 -3.06 6.45 -0.22
CA GLN A 43 -2.99 6.33 -1.67
C GLN A 43 -2.37 4.99 -2.11
N ALA A 44 -1.31 4.54 -1.43
CA ALA A 44 -0.70 3.23 -1.64
C ALA A 44 -1.69 2.08 -1.33
N ILE A 45 -2.48 2.20 -0.27
CA ILE A 45 -3.54 1.23 0.05
C ILE A 45 -4.59 1.17 -1.06
N ALA A 46 -5.05 2.32 -1.53
CA ALA A 46 -6.03 2.39 -2.61
C ALA A 46 -5.48 1.77 -3.91
N LEU A 47 -4.20 1.99 -4.23
CA LEU A 47 -3.54 1.39 -5.38
C LEU A 47 -3.39 -0.13 -5.22
N ALA A 48 -2.97 -0.62 -4.06
CA ALA A 48 -2.84 -2.05 -3.80
C ALA A 48 -4.19 -2.79 -3.85
N ARG A 49 -5.27 -2.12 -3.43
CA ARG A 49 -6.65 -2.65 -3.53
C ARG A 49 -7.17 -2.67 -4.96
N GLN A 50 -6.76 -1.72 -5.80
CA GLN A 50 -7.13 -1.65 -7.21
C GLN A 50 -6.27 -2.54 -8.09
N ALA A 51 -5.04 -2.85 -7.66
CA ALA A 51 -4.25 -3.90 -8.29
C ALA A 51 -5.08 -5.21 -8.23
N PRO A 52 -5.28 -5.89 -9.37
CA PRO A 52 -6.11 -7.09 -9.45
C PRO A 52 -5.44 -8.21 -8.65
N THR A 53 -5.71 -8.25 -7.36
CA THR A 53 -5.30 -9.35 -6.50
C THR A 53 -6.31 -10.47 -6.71
N PRO A 54 -5.89 -11.69 -7.09
CA PRO A 54 -6.78 -12.84 -7.16
C PRO A 54 -7.01 -13.37 -5.74
N LYS A 55 -7.79 -12.66 -4.92
CA LYS A 55 -8.34 -13.24 -3.68
C LYS A 55 -9.71 -12.67 -3.30
N THR A 56 -10.69 -13.52 -3.60
CA THR A 56 -11.75 -13.94 -2.68
C THR A 56 -13.01 -13.08 -2.65
N VAL A 57 -13.91 -13.42 -3.59
CA VAL A 57 -15.33 -13.60 -3.28
C VAL A 57 -15.47 -14.45 -2.01
N GLY A 58 -16.27 -14.02 -1.05
CA GLY A 58 -16.56 -14.75 0.19
C GLY A 58 -16.30 -13.88 1.42
N ALA A 59 -17.28 -13.60 2.28
CA ALA A 59 -18.53 -14.30 2.56
C ALA A 59 -19.38 -13.42 3.52
N PRO A 60 -20.43 -13.98 4.14
CA PRO A 60 -21.75 -14.33 3.62
C PRO A 60 -22.73 -13.14 3.57
#